data_AF-A0A959F9Y6-F1
#
_entry.id   AF-A0A959F9Y6-F1
#
_cell.length_a   1.000
_cell.length_b   1.000
_cell.length_c   1.000
_cell.angle_alpha   90.00
_cell.angle_beta   90.00
_cell.angle_gamma   90.00
#
_symmetry.space_group_name_H-M   'P 1'
#
loop_
_entity.id
_entity.type
_entity.pdbx_description
1 polymer ?
#
loop_
_entity_poly.entity_id
_entity_poly.type
_entity_poly.pdbx_seq_one_letter_code
_entity_poly.pdbx_strand_id
1 'polypeptide(L)' 'RVRKYLIEVKRGGKWHTITEGTAIGHKHIQHFDPVVAQRIRLHVTSAEDRPLIKKFAVFGK' A
#
# COMPACT_ATOMS: atom_id res chain seq x y z
N ARG A 1 -12.92 -7.62 3.32
CA ARG A 1 -11.90 -7.69 4.39
C ARG A 1 -11.25 -6.32 4.60
N VAL A 2 -10.31 -5.88 3.76
CA VAL A 2 -9.69 -4.55 3.89
C VAL A 2 -10.72 -3.45 3.69
N ARG A 3 -10.70 -2.44 4.56
CA ARG A 3 -11.56 -1.25 4.52
C ARG A 3 -10.78 0.05 4.34
N LYS A 4 -9.60 0.16 4.94
CA LYS A 4 -8.66 1.28 4.76
C LYS A 4 -7.22 0.77 4.75
N TYR A 5 -6.38 1.37 3.91
CA TYR A 5 -4.94 1.10 3.86
C TYR A 5 -4.13 2.33 3.44
N LEU A 6 -2.85 2.29 3.76
CA LEU A 6 -1.83 3.24 3.34
C LEU A 6 -0.78 2.52 2.50
N ILE A 7 -0.22 3.22 1.51
CA ILE A 7 1.04 2.84 0.88
C ILE A 7 2.10 3.81 1.39
N GLU A 8 3.18 3.26 1.93
CA GLU A 8 4.25 4.02 2.52
C GLU A 8 5.59 3.64 1.92
N VAL A 9 6.53 4.57 1.94
CA VAL A 9 7.93 4.35 1.54
C VAL A 9 8.87 4.66 2.69
N LYS A 10 10.02 3.99 2.74
CA LYS A 10 11.03 4.29 3.76
C LYS A 10 11.98 5.39 3.28
N ARG A 11 12.01 6.53 3.97
CA ARG A 11 12.93 7.66 3.75
C ARG A 11 13.58 8.07 5.07
N GLY A 12 14.91 8.23 5.08
CA GLY A 12 15.64 8.62 6.29
C GLY A 12 15.36 7.71 7.50
N GLY A 13 15.19 6.40 7.28
CA GLY A 13 14.86 5.44 8.34
C GLY A 13 13.40 5.41 8.78
N LYS A 14 12.58 6.37 8.37
CA LYS A 14 11.17 6.52 8.76
C LYS A 14 10.23 6.13 7.62
N TRP A 15 9.00 5.75 7.94
CA TRP A 15 7.95 5.47 6.97
C TRP A 15 7.18 6.75 6.65
N HIS A 16 6.92 6.99 5.37
CA HIS A 16 6.18 8.16 4.89
C HIS A 16 5.07 7.68 3.97
N THR A 17 3.83 8.09 4.24
CA THR A 17 2.68 7.80 3.40
C THR A 17 2.79 8.52 2.08
N ILE A 18 2.61 7.80 0.98
CA ILE A 18 2.58 8.36 -0.38
C ILE A 18 1.18 8.35 -0.98
N THR A 19 0.32 7.44 -0.52
CA THR A 19 -1.09 7.41 -0.92
C THR A 19 -1.89 6.57 0.09
N GLU A 20 -3.20 6.76 0.10
CA GLU A 20 -4.15 6.01 0.89
C GLU A 20 -5.28 5.46 0.00
N GLY A 21 -5.95 4.43 0.48
CA GLY A 21 -7.06 3.84 -0.24
C GLY A 21 -8.00 3.04 0.65
N THR A 22 -9.07 2.54 0.04
CA THR A 22 -10.15 1.82 0.74
C THR A 22 -10.15 0.33 0.38
N ALA A 23 -11.25 -0.22 -0.11
CA ALA A 23 -11.35 -1.65 -0.38
C ALA A 23 -10.39 -2.09 -1.52
N ILE A 24 -9.67 -3.20 -1.32
CA ILE A 24 -8.80 -3.81 -2.34
C ILE A 24 -9.58 -4.81 -3.22
N GLY A 25 -10.49 -5.59 -2.63
CA GLY A 25 -11.29 -6.58 -3.35
C GLY A 25 -10.46 -7.71 -3.98
N HIS A 26 -10.87 -8.16 -5.17
CA HIS A 26 -10.17 -9.21 -5.92
C HIS A 26 -8.84 -8.72 -6.52
N LYS A 27 -8.82 -7.48 -7.01
CA LYS A 27 -7.66 -6.81 -7.60
C LYS A 27 -7.87 -5.31 -7.50
N HIS A 28 -6.81 -4.60 -7.12
CA HIS A 28 -6.76 -3.15 -7.11
C HIS A 28 -5.42 -2.67 -7.67
N ILE A 29 -5.44 -1.61 -8.46
CA ILE A 29 -4.24 -0.94 -8.98
C ILE A 29 -4.30 0.50 -8.50
N GLN A 30 -3.38 0.85 -7.61
CA GLN A 30 -3.28 2.20 -7.06
C GLN A 30 -2.20 2.97 -7.80
N HIS A 31 -2.59 4.05 -8.48
CA HIS A 31 -1.65 5.01 -9.05
C HIS A 31 -1.29 6.07 -8.02
N PHE A 32 -0.05 6.56 -8.09
CA PHE A 32 0.51 7.63 -7.27
C PHE A 32 1.67 8.25 -8.03
N ASP A 33 2.09 9.45 -7.63
CA ASP A 33 3.21 10.14 -8.27
C ASP A 33 4.50 9.31 -8.19
N PRO A 34 5.37 9.30 -9.21
CA PRO A 34 6.61 8.55 -9.17
C PRO A 34 7.47 8.91 -7.95
N VAL A 35 7.99 7.88 -7.27
CA VAL A 35 8.86 8.04 -6.11
C VAL A 35 10.04 7.08 -6.22
N VAL A 36 11.23 7.59 -5.91
CA VAL A 36 12.42 6.77 -5.68
C VAL A 36 12.37 6.21 -4.25
N ALA A 37 12.34 4.88 -4.12
CA ALA A 37 12.29 4.21 -2.83
C ALA A 37 13.01 2.86 -2.87
N GLN A 38 13.68 2.52 -1.76
CA GLN A 38 14.29 1.19 -1.57
C GLN A 38 13.34 0.21 -0.88
N ARG A 39 12.32 0.72 -0.19
CA ARG A 39 11.34 -0.09 0.55
C ARG A 39 9.97 0.54 0.42
N ILE A 40 8.99 -0.30 0.14
CA ILE A 40 7.57 0.03 0.10
C ILE A 40 6.83 -0.83 1.12
N ARG A 41 5.75 -0.30 1.70
CA ARG A 41 4.91 -1.00 2.67
C ARG A 41 3.45 -0.76 2.34
N LEU A 42 2.68 -1.85 2.34
CA LEU A 42 1.22 -1.81 2.46
C LEU A 42 0.87 -1.89 3.95
N HIS A 43 0.23 -0.84 4.47
CA HIS A 43 -0.21 -0.78 5.86
C HIS A 43 -1.74 -0.78 5.90
N VAL A 44 -2.33 -1.92 6.25
CA VAL A 44 -3.79 -2.03 6.43
C VAL A 44 -4.17 -1.43 7.78
N THR A 45 -4.85 -0.29 7.77
CA THR A 45 -5.25 0.44 8.98
C THR A 45 -6.65 0.06 9.47
N SER A 46 -7.48 -0.52 8.61
CA SER A 46 -8.80 -1.03 8.98
C SER A 46 -9.21 -2.22 8.12
N ALA A 47 -9.74 -3.26 8.76
CA ALA A 47 -10.31 -4.42 8.11
C ALA A 47 -11.44 -5.03 8.96
N GLU A 48 -12.43 -5.64 8.31
CA GLU A 48 -13.51 -6.36 8.98
C GLU A 48 -13.13 -7.78 9.42
N ASP A 49 -12.07 -8.32 8.83
CA ASP A 49 -11.52 -9.64 9.14
C ASP A 49 -10.05 -9.65 8.71
N ARG A 50 -9.27 -10.62 9.18
CA ARG A 50 -7.85 -10.78 8.90
C ARG A 50 -7.58 -10.69 7.39
N PRO A 51 -6.86 -9.66 6.91
CA PRO A 51 -6.53 -9.53 5.50
C PRO A 51 -5.70 -10.70 4.99
N LEU A 52 -6.08 -11.26 3.84
CA LEU A 52 -5.34 -12.29 3.12
C LEU A 52 -4.90 -11.71 1.78
N ILE A 53 -3.72 -11.08 1.76
CA ILE A 53 -3.17 -10.46 0.55
C ILE A 53 -2.41 -11.50 -0.26
N LYS A 54 -2.99 -11.93 -1.38
CA LYS A 54 -2.40 -12.98 -2.24
C LYS A 54 -1.17 -12.50 -3.03
N LYS A 55 -1.17 -11.23 -3.46
CA LYS A 55 -0.09 -10.64 -4.26
C LYS A 55 0.01 -9.15 -3.95
N PHE A 56 1.25 -8.68 -3.78
CA PHE A 56 1.61 -7.27 -3.70
C PHE A 56 2.79 -7.03 -4.63
N ALA A 57 2.63 -6.12 -5.59
CA ALA A 57 3.62 -5.86 -6.62
C ALA A 57 3.69 -4.35 -6.90
N VAL A 58 4.88 -3.89 -7.25
CA VAL A 58 5.16 -2.50 -7.61
C VAL A 58 5.69 -2.50 -9.03
N PHE A 59 5.24 -1.54 -9.82
CA PHE A 59 5.65 -1.35 -11.20
C PHE A 59 6.23 0.05 -11.33
N GLY A 60 7.40 0.14 -11.94
CA GLY A 60 8.04 1.39 -12.32
C GLY A 60 8.40 1.36 -13.80
N LYS A 61 8.69 2.53 -14.37
CA LYS A 61 9.47 2.63 -15.60
C LYS A 61 10.93 2.85 -15.25
#